data_AF-A0A935Q581-F1
#
_entry.id   AF-A0A935Q581-F1
#
_cell.length_a   1.000
_cell.length_b   1.000
_cell.length_c   1.000
_cell.angle_alpha   90.00
_cell.angle_beta   90.00
_cell.angle_gamma   90.00
#
_symmetry.space_group_name_H-M   'P 1'
#
loop_
_entity.id
_entity.type
_entity.pdbx_description
1 polymer ?
#
loop_
_entity_poly.entity_id
_entity_poly.type
_entity_poly.pdbx_seq_one_letter_code
_entity_poly.pdbx_strand_id
1 'polypeptide(L)'
;MFLATTLFRTRLVMVAVQVMLNPFFFTRSMGPIYPVYAHNQTTGDYLLNSLGERFYDYGNLSSMGIPNRPGGASPGRHVIEETKLNQSLFKRNTISGRSYGSIIFTPWLKFTTNISIDITDYNVSSYENTLVGDGAPGGRPQKLPIQEHLFYISTRL
;
A
#
# COMPACT_ATOMS: atom_id res chain seq x y z
N MET A 1 42.99 -12.23 -20.56
CA MET A 1 41.80 -12.36 -19.69
C MET A 1 40.92 -11.14 -19.93
N PHE A 2 39.69 -11.32 -20.42
CA PHE A 2 38.73 -10.22 -20.55
C PHE A 2 37.59 -10.48 -19.55
N LEU A 3 37.44 -9.59 -18.58
CA LEU A 3 36.34 -9.57 -17.62
C LEU A 3 35.50 -8.33 -17.92
N ALA A 4 34.23 -8.52 -18.27
CA ALA A 4 33.28 -7.43 -18.46
C ALA A 4 32.18 -7.58 -17.40
N THR A 5 32.14 -6.64 -16.46
CA THR A 5 31.14 -6.61 -15.38
C THR A 5 30.19 -5.45 -15.66
N THR A 6 28.89 -5.72 -15.76
CA THR A 6 27.88 -4.66 -15.86
C THR A 6 26.94 -4.75 -14.66
N LEU A 7 26.97 -3.76 -13.78
CA LEU A 7 26.12 -3.66 -12.60
C LEU A 7 25.03 -2.62 -12.84
N PHE A 8 23.76 -3.04 -12.88
CA PHE A 8 22.62 -2.13 -12.93
C PHE A 8 21.93 -2.12 -11.57
N ARG A 9 22.07 -1.00 -10.85
CA ARG A 9 21.36 -0.74 -9.59
C ARG A 9 20.18 0.20 -9.85
N THR A 10 18.97 -0.34 -9.83
CA THR A 10 17.74 0.48 -9.96
C THR A 10 17.02 0.54 -8.62
N ARG A 11 17.11 1.67 -7.92
CA ARG A 11 16.30 1.95 -6.73
C ARG A 11 15.00 2.62 -7.15
N LEU A 12 13.91 1.84 -7.29
CA LEU A 12 12.58 2.40 -7.54
C LEU A 12 11.74 2.39 -6.25
N VAL A 13 11.65 3.54 -5.57
CA VAL A 13 10.72 3.70 -4.45
C VAL A 13 9.35 4.06 -5.01
N MET A 14 8.50 3.06 -5.23
CA MET A 14 7.10 3.27 -5.61
C MET A 14 6.24 3.28 -4.35
N VAL A 15 5.82 4.47 -3.90
CA VAL A 15 4.85 4.60 -2.80
C VAL A 15 3.46 4.33 -3.37
N ALA A 16 2.99 3.09 -3.25
CA ALA A 16 1.59 2.78 -3.50
C ALA A 16 0.80 2.96 -2.20
N VAL A 17 -0.10 3.94 -2.19
CA VAL A 17 -1.10 4.14 -1.15
C VAL A 17 -2.28 3.24 -1.48
N GLN A 18 -2.33 2.05 -0.91
CA GLN A 18 -3.57 1.28 -0.91
C GLN A 18 -4.24 1.40 0.45
N VAL A 19 -5.19 2.32 0.56
CA VAL A 19 -6.02 2.40 1.74
C VAL A 19 -7.50 2.48 1.43
N MET A 20 -8.16 1.47 1.99
CA MET A 20 -9.56 1.07 1.93
C MET A 20 -10.02 0.22 0.75
N LEU A 21 -10.93 -0.70 1.10
CA LEU A 21 -11.92 -1.33 0.23
C LEU A 21 -12.46 -0.31 -0.77
N ASN A 22 -12.11 -0.50 -2.04
CA ASN A 22 -12.64 0.12 -3.25
C ASN A 22 -13.69 1.25 -3.03
N PRO A 23 -13.35 2.54 -3.24
CA PRO A 23 -14.29 3.65 -3.05
C PRO A 23 -15.54 3.54 -3.93
N PHE A 24 -15.41 2.94 -5.12
CA PHE A 24 -16.54 2.69 -6.00
C PHE A 24 -17.52 1.66 -5.42
N PHE A 25 -17.01 0.68 -4.68
CA PHE A 25 -17.86 -0.29 -4.00
C PHE A 25 -18.65 0.38 -2.89
N PHE A 26 -17.98 1.19 -2.06
CA PHE A 26 -18.63 1.96 -1.00
C PHE A 26 -19.72 2.88 -1.56
N THR A 27 -19.41 3.70 -2.57
CA THR A 27 -20.41 4.62 -3.14
C THR A 27 -21.59 3.89 -3.79
N ARG A 28 -21.39 2.66 -4.28
CA ARG A 28 -22.47 1.85 -4.87
C ARG A 28 -23.35 1.17 -3.82
N SER A 29 -22.80 0.82 -2.67
CA SER A 29 -23.59 0.25 -1.56
C SER A 29 -24.34 1.30 -0.76
N MET A 30 -23.93 2.57 -0.86
CA MET A 30 -24.54 3.66 -0.13
C MET A 30 -25.72 4.27 -0.89
N GLY A 31 -26.85 4.45 -0.21
CA GLY A 31 -27.99 5.20 -0.73
C GLY A 31 -27.69 6.71 -0.79
N PRO A 32 -28.26 7.45 -1.76
CA PRO A 32 -28.01 8.88 -1.94
C PRO A 32 -28.62 9.78 -0.83
N ILE A 33 -29.23 9.18 0.19
CA ILE A 33 -29.84 9.87 1.33
C ILE A 33 -28.85 10.17 2.46
N TYR A 34 -27.67 9.52 2.46
CA TYR A 34 -26.68 9.71 3.50
C TYR A 34 -25.73 10.86 3.15
N PRO A 35 -25.58 11.86 4.03
CA PRO A 35 -24.69 12.97 3.79
C PRO A 35 -23.22 12.55 3.97
N VAL A 36 -22.32 13.37 3.41
CA VAL A 36 -20.87 13.23 3.65
C VAL A 36 -20.49 13.72 5.05
N TYR A 37 -21.14 14.78 5.53
CA TYR A 37 -20.88 15.40 6.82
C TYR A 37 -22.04 15.19 7.77
N ALA A 38 -21.74 15.21 9.06
CA ALA A 38 -22.70 15.11 10.15
C ALA A 38 -23.50 16.42 10.26
N HIS A 39 -24.82 16.31 10.40
CA HIS A 39 -25.73 17.45 10.53
C HIS A 39 -26.55 17.37 11.83
N ASN A 40 -26.82 18.55 12.41
CA ASN A 40 -27.77 18.71 13.51
C ASN A 40 -29.18 18.33 13.03
N GLN A 41 -29.84 17.41 13.74
CA GLN A 41 -31.15 16.89 13.34
C GLN A 41 -32.30 17.90 13.52
N THR A 42 -32.10 18.95 14.32
CA THR A 42 -33.10 19.99 14.58
C THR A 42 -32.92 21.20 13.67
N THR A 43 -31.69 21.68 13.48
CA THR A 43 -31.43 22.90 12.71
C THR A 43 -30.99 22.63 11.26
N GLY A 44 -30.47 21.43 10.98
CA GLY A 44 -29.88 21.09 9.68
C GLY A 44 -28.45 21.60 9.48
N ASP A 45 -27.88 22.32 10.44
CA ASP A 45 -26.51 22.84 10.34
C ASP A 45 -25.46 21.72 10.44
N TYR A 46 -24.25 21.99 9.95
CA TYR A 46 -23.12 21.08 10.15
C TYR A 46 -22.73 20.96 11.62
N LEU A 47 -22.39 19.75 12.05
CA LEU A 47 -21.69 19.57 13.32
C LEU A 47 -20.22 19.93 13.13
N LEU A 48 -19.71 20.82 13.98
CA LEU A 48 -18.35 21.32 13.95
C LEU A 48 -17.56 20.86 15.17
N ASN A 49 -16.27 20.60 14.99
CA ASN A 49 -15.33 20.37 16.08
C ASN A 49 -14.89 21.70 16.73
N SER A 50 -14.06 21.63 17.77
CA SER A 50 -13.55 22.81 18.49
C SER A 50 -12.69 23.73 17.62
N LEU A 51 -12.23 23.27 16.45
CA LEU A 51 -11.46 24.03 15.47
C LEU A 51 -12.35 24.61 14.36
N GLY A 52 -13.67 24.39 14.41
CA GLY A 52 -14.61 24.83 13.38
C GLY A 52 -14.66 23.95 12.13
N GLU A 53 -14.02 22.78 12.16
CA GLU A 53 -14.03 21.82 11.05
C GLU A 53 -15.26 20.91 11.13
N ARG A 54 -15.78 20.50 9.96
CA ARG A 54 -16.99 19.67 9.87
C ARG A 54 -16.69 18.22 10.22
N PHE A 55 -17.52 17.62 11.07
CA PHE A 55 -17.49 16.18 11.31
C PHE A 55 -18.03 15.42 10.10
N TYR A 56 -17.37 14.33 9.72
CA TYR A 56 -17.90 13.41 8.73
C TYR A 56 -19.02 12.54 9.31
N ASP A 57 -19.97 12.12 8.49
CA ASP A 57 -21.01 11.18 8.93
C ASP A 57 -20.47 9.74 8.87
N TYR A 58 -20.12 9.20 10.04
CA TYR A 58 -19.71 7.80 10.16
C TYR A 58 -20.88 6.83 10.16
N GLY A 59 -22.12 7.32 10.32
CA GLY A 59 -23.29 6.47 10.46
C GLY A 59 -23.36 5.68 11.76
N ASN A 60 -22.54 6.02 12.75
CA ASN A 60 -22.58 5.49 14.11
C ASN A 60 -22.42 6.60 15.18
N LEU A 61 -22.96 7.79 14.90
CA LEU A 61 -22.80 9.00 15.71
C LEU A 61 -23.97 9.26 16.68
N SER A 62 -24.58 8.21 17.24
CA SER A 62 -25.69 8.34 18.18
C SER A 62 -25.36 9.19 19.41
N SER A 63 -24.09 9.20 19.85
CA SER A 63 -23.60 10.07 20.93
C SER A 63 -23.69 11.57 20.60
N MET A 64 -23.76 11.92 19.32
CA MET A 64 -23.90 13.30 18.82
C MET A 64 -25.35 13.63 18.43
N GLY A 65 -26.32 12.77 18.80
CA GLY A 65 -27.73 12.96 18.47
C GLY A 65 -28.10 12.63 17.03
N ILE A 66 -27.23 11.96 16.28
CA ILE A 66 -27.49 11.52 14.89
C ILE A 66 -27.92 10.05 14.90
N PRO A 67 -29.03 9.68 14.23
CA PRO A 67 -29.44 8.29 14.08
C PRO A 67 -28.37 7.43 13.40
N ASN A 68 -28.15 6.22 13.93
CA ASN A 68 -27.22 5.28 13.31
C ASN A 68 -27.77 4.78 11.97
N ARG A 69 -26.87 4.60 11.00
CA ARG A 69 -27.20 3.96 9.73
C ARG A 69 -27.55 2.48 9.95
N PRO A 70 -28.46 1.90 9.16
CA PRO A 70 -28.74 0.47 9.20
C PRO A 70 -27.50 -0.34 8.77
N GLY A 71 -27.42 -1.61 9.16
CA GLY A 71 -26.24 -2.46 8.91
C GLY A 71 -25.83 -2.58 7.43
N GLY A 72 -26.78 -2.45 6.50
CA GLY A 72 -26.50 -2.45 5.05
C GLY A 72 -25.86 -1.16 4.51
N ALA A 73 -25.78 -0.10 5.31
CA ALA A 73 -25.25 1.21 4.93
C ALA A 73 -23.93 1.54 5.64
N SER A 74 -23.10 0.51 5.86
CA SER A 74 -21.74 0.62 6.38
C SER A 74 -21.59 1.54 7.60
N PRO A 75 -22.29 1.27 8.72
CA PRO A 75 -22.15 2.07 9.93
C PRO A 75 -20.72 1.98 10.48
N GLY A 76 -20.18 3.10 10.95
CA GLY A 76 -18.80 3.24 11.45
C GLY A 76 -17.74 3.37 10.35
N ARG A 77 -18.14 3.57 9.09
CA ARG A 77 -17.25 3.65 7.93
C ARG A 77 -17.43 4.97 7.20
N HIS A 78 -16.33 5.50 6.68
CA HIS A 78 -16.36 6.70 5.86
C HIS A 78 -15.20 6.75 4.87
N VAL A 79 -15.50 6.51 3.59
CA VAL A 79 -14.48 6.35 2.54
C VAL A 79 -13.51 7.52 2.44
N ILE A 80 -13.99 8.76 2.45
CA ILE A 80 -13.13 9.93 2.24
C ILE A 80 -12.18 10.12 3.42
N GLU A 81 -12.64 9.84 4.63
CA GLU A 81 -11.84 10.07 5.83
C GLU A 81 -10.89 8.90 6.08
N GLU A 82 -11.36 7.67 5.92
CA GLU A 82 -10.50 6.48 5.94
C GLU A 82 -9.37 6.61 4.91
N THR A 83 -9.62 7.12 3.70
CA THR A 83 -8.57 7.36 2.70
C THR A 83 -7.58 8.46 3.11
N LYS A 84 -8.02 9.47 3.86
CA LYS A 84 -7.14 10.55 4.35
C LYS A 84 -6.27 10.12 5.53
N LEU A 85 -6.85 9.35 6.45
CA LEU A 85 -6.22 9.01 7.72
C LEU A 85 -5.45 7.69 7.68
N ASN A 86 -5.94 6.71 6.93
CA ASN A 86 -5.22 5.46 6.77
C ASN A 86 -4.01 5.70 5.85
N GLN A 87 -2.96 4.91 6.04
CA GLN A 87 -1.75 4.98 5.23
C GLN A 87 -1.38 3.61 4.69
N SER A 88 -0.77 3.58 3.52
CA SER A 88 -0.21 2.37 2.94
C SER A 88 1.02 2.74 2.13
N LEU A 89 2.06 1.95 2.32
CA LEU A 89 3.40 2.22 1.88
C LEU A 89 3.97 0.94 1.30
N PHE A 90 3.99 0.89 -0.01
CA PHE A 90 4.78 -0.07 -0.76
C PHE A 90 6.20 0.46 -0.93
N LYS A 91 7.21 -0.38 -0.74
CA LYS A 91 8.59 -0.10 -1.09
C LYS A 91 9.17 -1.30 -1.82
N ARG A 92 9.80 -1.07 -2.96
CA ARG A 92 10.51 -2.09 -3.72
C ARG A 92 11.99 -1.73 -3.82
N ASN A 93 12.85 -2.69 -3.57
CA ASN A 93 14.28 -2.57 -3.78
C ASN A 93 14.72 -3.70 -4.72
N THR A 94 15.40 -3.36 -5.81
CA THR A 94 15.85 -4.34 -6.80
C THR A 94 17.34 -4.18 -7.03
N ILE A 95 18.08 -5.28 -6.89
CA ILE A 95 19.51 -5.37 -7.13
C ILE A 95 19.71 -6.41 -8.24
N SER A 96 20.33 -6.01 -9.35
CA SER A 96 20.66 -6.92 -10.44
C SER A 96 22.13 -6.82 -10.81
N GLY A 97 22.79 -7.96 -10.97
CA GLY A 97 24.20 -8.05 -11.31
C GLY A 97 24.42 -9.14 -12.35
N ARG A 98 25.15 -8.81 -13.41
CA ARG A 98 25.51 -9.75 -14.49
C ARG A 98 27.01 -9.68 -14.70
N SER A 99 27.67 -10.84 -14.68
CA SER A 99 29.11 -10.98 -14.88
C SER A 99 29.41 -12.09 -15.88
N TYR A 100 30.38 -11.82 -16.74
CA TYR A 100 30.85 -12.73 -17.78
C TYR A 100 32.37 -12.84 -17.73
N GLY A 101 32.87 -14.08 -17.75
CA GLY A 101 34.29 -14.37 -17.85
C GLY A 101 34.56 -15.48 -18.85
N SER A 102 35.67 -15.35 -19.59
CA SER A 102 36.19 -16.44 -20.41
C SER A 102 37.69 -16.62 -20.22
N ILE A 103 38.10 -17.89 -20.16
CA ILE A 103 39.49 -18.33 -20.03
C ILE A 103 39.78 -19.27 -21.19
N ILE A 104 40.81 -18.95 -21.96
CA ILE A 104 41.28 -19.76 -23.09
C ILE A 104 42.53 -20.49 -22.63
N PHE A 105 42.50 -21.83 -22.66
CA PHE A 105 43.64 -22.67 -22.26
C PHE A 105 44.47 -23.09 -23.47
N THR A 106 43.81 -23.51 -24.55
CA THR A 106 44.40 -23.85 -25.84
C THR A 106 43.53 -23.27 -26.96
N PRO A 107 43.99 -23.22 -28.23
CA PRO A 107 43.18 -22.74 -29.35
C PRO A 107 41.84 -23.48 -29.52
N TRP A 108 41.74 -24.70 -28.99
CA TRP A 108 40.55 -25.56 -29.05
C TRP A 108 39.78 -25.69 -27.73
N LEU A 109 40.29 -25.14 -26.61
CA LEU A 109 39.65 -25.26 -25.29
C LEU A 109 39.39 -23.88 -24.68
N LYS A 110 38.11 -23.50 -24.61
CA LYS A 110 37.67 -22.21 -24.10
C LYS A 110 36.59 -22.37 -23.03
N PHE A 111 36.98 -22.16 -21.78
CA PHE A 111 36.03 -22.10 -20.69
C PHE A 111 35.32 -20.75 -20.66
N THR A 112 33.99 -20.78 -20.58
CA THR A 112 33.15 -19.57 -20.50
C THR A 112 32.15 -19.71 -19.35
N THR A 113 32.12 -18.71 -18.48
CA THR A 113 31.19 -18.65 -17.33
C THR A 113 30.36 -17.37 -17.38
N ASN A 114 29.06 -17.52 -17.13
CA ASN A 114 28.10 -16.46 -16.94
C ASN A 114 27.51 -16.57 -15.54
N ILE A 115 27.47 -15.45 -14.81
CA ILE A 115 26.88 -15.34 -13.48
C ILE A 115 25.83 -14.23 -13.54
N SER A 116 24.61 -14.52 -13.09
CA SER A 116 23.52 -13.56 -12.96
C SER A 116 22.89 -13.66 -11.58
N ILE A 117 22.70 -12.50 -10.95
CA ILE A 117 22.10 -12.34 -9.62
C ILE A 117 21.00 -11.31 -9.77
N ASP A 118 19.78 -11.67 -9.39
CA ASP A 118 18.64 -10.76 -9.35
C ASP A 118 17.97 -10.92 -7.97
N ILE A 119 17.96 -9.86 -7.17
CA ILE A 119 17.36 -9.81 -5.83
C ILE A 119 16.30 -8.73 -5.84
N THR A 120 15.10 -9.05 -5.38
CA THR A 120 14.02 -8.07 -5.20
C THR A 120 13.43 -8.19 -3.79
N ASP A 121 13.49 -7.09 -3.05
CA ASP A 121 12.84 -6.94 -1.76
C ASP A 121 11.57 -6.11 -1.91
N TYR A 122 10.48 -6.58 -1.32
CA TYR A 122 9.24 -5.85 -1.18
C TYR A 122 8.97 -5.60 0.31
N ASN A 123 8.68 -4.35 0.65
CA ASN A 123 8.23 -3.98 1.99
C ASN A 123 6.87 -3.31 1.86
N VAL A 124 5.83 -3.97 2.37
CA VAL A 124 4.50 -3.39 2.45
C VAL A 124 4.25 -3.02 3.90
N SER A 125 3.89 -1.78 4.15
CA SER A 125 3.45 -1.31 5.46
C SER A 125 2.10 -0.62 5.29
N SER A 126 1.15 -0.93 6.17
CA SER A 126 -0.14 -0.25 6.22
C SER A 126 -0.43 0.20 7.65
N TYR A 127 -1.24 1.24 7.76
CA TYR A 127 -1.74 1.76 9.01
C TYR A 127 -3.20 2.13 8.83
N GLU A 128 -4.05 1.60 9.70
CA GLU A 128 -5.42 2.04 9.84
C GLU A 128 -5.57 2.94 11.07
N ASN A 129 -6.30 4.03 10.88
CA ASN A 129 -6.49 5.09 11.85
C ASN A 129 -7.39 4.67 13.02
N THR A 130 -7.35 5.47 14.08
CA THR A 130 -8.10 5.24 15.33
C THR A 130 -9.50 5.87 15.34
N LEU A 131 -9.84 6.72 14.37
CA LEU A 131 -11.08 7.53 14.39
C LEU A 131 -12.25 6.82 13.70
N VAL A 132 -12.02 6.21 12.54
CA VAL A 132 -13.06 5.60 11.70
C VAL A 132 -12.55 4.36 10.97
N GLY A 133 -13.43 3.39 10.72
CA GLY A 133 -13.08 2.16 10.03
C GLY A 133 -12.73 0.99 10.96
N ASP A 134 -12.21 -0.08 10.36
CA ASP A 134 -11.88 -1.33 11.08
C ASP A 134 -10.68 -1.18 12.05
N GLY A 135 -9.88 -0.11 11.87
CA GLY A 135 -8.79 0.24 12.77
C GLY A 135 -9.27 0.95 14.04
N ALA A 136 -10.46 1.54 14.05
CA ALA A 136 -10.96 2.28 15.21
C ALA A 136 -11.41 1.34 16.35
N PRO A 137 -11.20 1.70 17.63
CA PRO A 137 -10.48 2.87 18.13
C PRO A 137 -8.97 2.65 18.33
N GLY A 138 -8.47 1.42 18.20
CA GLY A 138 -7.10 1.05 18.62
C GLY A 138 -5.99 1.41 17.64
N GLY A 139 -6.34 1.65 16.38
CA GLY A 139 -5.41 1.72 15.25
C GLY A 139 -4.85 0.34 14.90
N ARG A 140 -4.50 0.13 13.63
CA ARG A 140 -3.95 -1.16 13.19
C ARG A 140 -2.74 -0.97 12.28
N PRO A 141 -1.50 -1.05 12.82
CA PRO A 141 -0.30 -1.11 12.00
C PRO A 141 -0.05 -2.53 11.50
N GLN A 142 0.31 -2.68 10.23
CA GLN A 142 0.77 -3.94 9.66
C GLN A 142 2.03 -3.72 8.83
N LYS A 143 2.91 -4.74 8.83
CA LYS A 143 4.12 -4.76 8.02
C LYS A 143 4.37 -6.16 7.49
N LEU A 144 4.51 -6.27 6.19
CA LEU A 144 4.75 -7.52 5.46
C LEU A 144 6.02 -7.36 4.62
N PRO A 145 7.17 -7.87 5.08
CA PRO A 145 8.35 -8.02 4.25
C PRO A 145 8.23 -9.28 3.39
N ILE A 146 8.44 -9.14 2.08
CA ILE A 146 8.51 -10.25 1.13
C ILE A 146 9.84 -10.12 0.39
N GLN A 147 10.55 -11.24 0.21
CA GLN A 147 11.85 -11.24 -0.44
C GLN A 147 11.91 -12.33 -1.51
N GLU A 148 12.33 -11.93 -2.71
CA GLU A 148 12.52 -12.83 -3.85
C GLU A 148 13.99 -12.81 -4.27
N HIS A 149 14.59 -13.99 -4.36
CA HIS A 149 15.98 -14.17 -4.73
C HIS A 149 16.09 -15.11 -5.93
N LEU A 150 16.74 -14.66 -6.99
CA LEU A 150 17.03 -15.46 -8.17
C LEU A 150 18.54 -15.47 -8.43
N PHE A 151 19.10 -16.67 -8.47
CA PHE A 151 20.51 -16.92 -8.74
C PHE A 151 20.63 -17.82 -9.97
N TYR A 152 21.42 -17.39 -10.96
CA TYR A 152 21.65 -18.15 -12.17
C TYR A 152 23.15 -18.21 -12.51
N ILE A 153 23.65 -19.42 -12.69
CA ILE A 153 25.04 -19.68 -13.10
C ILE A 153 24.99 -20.62 -14.31
N SER A 154 25.69 -20.24 -15.38
CA SER A 154 25.81 -21.06 -16.58
C SER A 154 27.26 -21.11 -17.04
N THR A 155 27.72 -22.32 -17.29
CA THR A 155 29.10 -22.60 -17.68
C THR A 155 29.11 -23.47 -18.93
N ARG A 156 29.99 -23.16 -19.88
CA ARG A 156 30.23 -23.96 -21.08
C ARG A 156 31.72 -24.09 -21.37
N LEU A 157 32.08 -25.21 -22.01
CA LEU A 157 33.44 -25.58 -22.42
C LEU A 157 33.65 -25.37 -23.92
#